data_AF-A0A9E5NEG7-F1
#
_entry.id   AF-A0A9E5NEG7-F1
#
_cell.length_a   1.000
_cell.length_b   1.000
_cell.length_c   1.000
_cell.angle_alpha   90.00
_cell.angle_beta   90.00
_cell.angle_gamma   90.00
#
_symmetry.space_group_name_H-M   'P 1'
#
loop_
_entity.id
_entity.type
_entity.pdbx_description
1 polymer ?
#
loop_
_entity_poly.entity_id
_entity_poly.type
_entity_poly.pdbx_seq_one_letter_code
_entity_poly.pdbx_strand_id
1 'polypeptide(L)'
;MREGLIFLTIGPSGTGKSSIIEGVVSRLSNIERIVTYTTRERRPGEVEGFEYHFVSTDEFERLKAAGELAEWQAFYGHQYGSSRDRLESAMAKGLDLIGAYDVLGSVELTSRYPRHVVTVFILPPSVEELRRRLIDRYGEETEEGRVRLNRLEMEMSHADSFKYHVCNEDLEEAIEDMIGIVRAERSLVERPDAST
;
A
#
# COMPACT_ATOMS: atom_id res chain seq x y z
N MET A 1 -6.81 8.35 -24.45
CA MET A 1 -5.73 8.61 -23.46
C MET A 1 -5.84 7.51 -22.42
N ARG A 2 -4.73 6.95 -21.92
CA ARG A 2 -4.78 5.86 -20.93
C ARG A 2 -5.28 6.41 -19.59
N GLU A 3 -6.19 5.71 -18.93
CA GLU A 3 -6.59 6.03 -17.55
C GLU A 3 -5.48 5.62 -16.56
N GLY A 4 -5.43 6.28 -15.42
CA GLY A 4 -4.44 6.03 -14.37
C GLY A 4 -4.73 4.74 -13.63
N LEU A 5 -3.69 4.14 -13.07
CA LEU A 5 -3.74 2.90 -12.33
C LEU A 5 -3.36 3.12 -10.88
N ILE A 6 -3.79 2.20 -10.02
CA ILE A 6 -3.51 2.20 -8.60
C ILE A 6 -2.70 0.95 -8.29
N PHE A 7 -1.40 1.13 -8.07
CA PHE A 7 -0.48 0.08 -7.65
C PHE A 7 -0.52 -0.06 -6.13
N LEU A 8 -1.08 -1.16 -5.66
CA LEU A 8 -1.14 -1.50 -4.24
C LEU A 8 0.04 -2.40 -3.93
N THR A 9 0.93 -1.95 -3.05
CA THR A 9 1.98 -2.78 -2.48
C THR A 9 1.49 -3.36 -1.16
N ILE A 10 1.41 -4.69 -1.08
CA ILE A 10 0.89 -5.42 0.07
C ILE A 10 2.03 -6.21 0.71
N GLY A 11 1.95 -6.46 2.00
CA GLY A 11 2.83 -7.38 2.70
C GLY A 11 3.12 -6.90 4.11
N PRO A 12 3.78 -7.72 4.94
CA PRO A 12 4.00 -7.39 6.33
C PRO A 12 4.81 -6.12 6.57
N SER A 13 4.64 -5.50 7.74
CA SER A 13 5.52 -4.39 8.13
C SER A 13 6.96 -4.87 8.20
N GLY A 14 7.92 -4.07 7.72
CA GLY A 14 9.33 -4.46 7.66
C GLY A 14 9.79 -5.08 6.33
N THR A 15 8.88 -5.34 5.38
CA THR A 15 9.25 -5.82 4.03
C THR A 15 9.82 -4.75 3.10
N GLY A 16 9.98 -3.50 3.55
CA GLY A 16 10.60 -2.43 2.75
C GLY A 16 9.72 -1.74 1.70
N LYS A 17 8.39 -1.95 1.74
CA LYS A 17 7.41 -1.30 0.84
C LYS A 17 7.65 0.20 0.63
N SER A 18 7.84 0.97 1.71
CA SER A 18 8.04 2.42 1.60
C SER A 18 9.26 2.80 0.77
N SER A 19 10.37 2.08 0.94
CA SER A 19 11.60 2.31 0.18
C SER A 19 11.44 1.94 -1.29
N ILE A 20 10.72 0.85 -1.59
CA ILE A 20 10.39 0.47 -2.97
C ILE A 20 9.51 1.55 -3.61
N ILE A 21 8.46 2.01 -2.92
CA ILE A 21 7.57 3.08 -3.40
C ILE A 21 8.36 4.34 -3.73
N GLU A 22 9.25 4.77 -2.84
CA GLU A 22 10.07 5.97 -3.04
C GLU A 22 11.03 5.80 -4.23
N GLY A 23 11.66 4.63 -4.37
CA GLY A 23 12.48 4.28 -5.52
C GLY A 23 11.70 4.36 -6.84
N VAL A 24 10.49 3.82 -6.87
CA VAL A 24 9.61 3.87 -8.05
C VAL A 24 9.21 5.31 -8.40
N VAL A 25 8.73 6.08 -7.42
CA VAL A 25 8.25 7.46 -7.63
C VAL A 25 9.39 8.39 -8.06
N SER A 26 10.62 8.16 -7.57
CA SER A 26 11.77 8.97 -7.98
C SER A 26 12.28 8.67 -9.39
N ARG A 27 12.00 7.48 -9.94
CA ARG A 27 12.52 7.02 -11.24
C ARG A 27 11.50 7.02 -12.37
N LEU A 28 10.22 6.97 -12.06
CA LEU A 28 9.15 6.98 -13.05
C LEU A 28 8.43 8.33 -13.09
N SER A 29 8.15 8.80 -14.30
CA SER A 29 7.25 9.92 -14.51
C SER A 29 5.79 9.47 -14.48
N ASN A 30 4.90 10.42 -14.19
CA ASN A 30 3.45 10.24 -14.20
C ASN A 30 2.98 9.12 -13.25
N ILE A 31 3.63 9.00 -12.10
CA ILE A 31 3.21 8.17 -10.97
C ILE A 31 3.47 8.93 -9.67
N GLU A 32 2.52 8.88 -8.75
CA GLU A 32 2.62 9.58 -7.47
C GLU A 32 2.27 8.66 -6.29
N ARG A 33 2.85 8.95 -5.14
CA ARG A 33 2.52 8.23 -3.91
C ARG A 33 1.08 8.55 -3.47
N ILE A 34 0.38 7.54 -2.95
CA ILE A 34 -0.89 7.74 -2.25
C ILE A 34 -0.59 8.19 -0.83
N VAL A 35 -1.11 9.37 -0.47
CA VAL A 35 -1.09 9.90 0.89
C VAL A 35 -2.45 9.60 1.49
N THR A 36 -2.48 8.74 2.50
CA THR A 36 -3.73 8.32 3.17
C THR A 36 -4.00 9.15 4.41
N TYR A 37 -5.26 9.24 4.83
CA TYR A 37 -5.63 9.78 6.13
C TYR A 37 -5.28 8.80 7.23
N THR A 38 -4.89 9.30 8.40
CA THR A 38 -4.78 8.49 9.61
C THR A 38 -5.19 9.25 10.87
N THR A 39 -5.74 8.52 11.85
CA THR A 39 -5.99 9.04 13.21
C THR A 39 -4.83 8.82 14.18
N ARG A 40 -3.74 8.21 13.71
CA ARG A 40 -2.51 8.07 14.50
C ARG A 40 -1.85 9.42 14.68
N GLU A 41 -1.25 9.66 15.84
CA GLU A 41 -0.39 10.82 16.02
C GLU A 41 0.86 10.74 15.13
N ARG A 42 1.24 11.89 14.58
CA ARG A 42 2.45 12.04 13.78
C ARG A 42 3.69 11.70 14.60
N ARG A 43 4.53 10.79 14.12
CA ARG A 43 5.81 10.44 14.76
C ARG A 43 6.88 11.50 14.47
N PRO A 44 7.93 11.59 15.30
CA PRO A 44 9.09 12.44 15.01
C PRO A 44 9.68 12.10 13.63
N GLY A 45 9.83 13.12 12.78
CA GLY A 45 10.37 12.99 11.42
C GLY A 45 9.33 12.82 10.31
N GLU A 46 8.08 12.48 10.63
CA GLU A 46 7.00 12.43 9.62
C GLU A 46 6.53 13.85 9.25
N VAL A 47 6.12 14.04 8.00
CA VAL A 47 5.67 15.32 7.44
C VAL A 47 4.21 15.23 7.01
N GLU A 48 3.41 16.22 7.41
CA GLU A 48 1.98 16.31 7.04
C GLU A 48 1.84 16.39 5.51
N GLY A 49 0.98 15.55 4.95
CA GLY A 49 0.74 15.48 3.51
C GLY A 49 1.84 14.76 2.72
N PHE A 50 2.85 14.18 3.38
CA PHE A 50 3.87 13.37 2.73
C PHE A 50 3.69 11.87 3.03
N GLU A 51 3.76 11.46 4.30
CA GLU A 51 3.44 10.08 4.68
C GLU A 51 1.93 9.86 4.80
N TYR A 52 1.26 10.76 5.49
CA TYR A 52 -0.17 10.71 5.79
C TYR A 52 -0.75 12.13 5.92
N HIS A 53 -2.07 12.20 5.80
CA HIS A 53 -2.86 13.29 6.36
C HIS A 53 -3.24 12.93 7.79
N PHE A 54 -2.65 13.60 8.77
CA PHE A 54 -2.89 13.31 10.19
C PHE A 54 -4.13 14.08 10.65
N VAL A 55 -5.23 13.36 10.90
CA VAL A 55 -6.53 13.92 11.26
C VAL A 55 -7.00 13.43 12.62
N SER A 56 -7.91 14.17 13.25
CA SER A 56 -8.58 13.69 14.47
C SER A 56 -9.54 12.53 14.16
N THR A 57 -9.89 11.74 15.17
CA THR A 57 -10.93 10.71 15.03
C THR A 57 -12.26 11.30 14.57
N ASP A 58 -12.66 12.46 15.10
CA ASP A 58 -13.92 13.12 14.72
C ASP A 58 -13.92 13.52 13.24
N GLU A 59 -12.79 14.03 12.74
CA GLU A 59 -12.65 14.37 11.33
C GLU A 59 -12.63 13.11 10.45
N PHE A 60 -11.98 12.03 10.89
CA PHE A 60 -11.99 10.76 10.17
C PHE A 60 -13.41 10.18 10.07
N GLU A 61 -14.18 10.21 11.15
CA GLU A 61 -15.59 9.78 11.14
C GLU A 61 -16.47 10.68 10.28
N ARG A 62 -16.19 12.00 10.22
CA ARG A 62 -16.84 12.90 9.27
C ARG A 62 -16.57 12.50 7.82
N LEU A 63 -15.30 12.24 7.46
CA LEU A 63 -14.89 11.81 6.12
C LEU A 63 -15.60 10.50 5.73
N LYS A 64 -15.67 9.53 6.65
CA LYS A 64 -16.42 8.28 6.46
C LYS A 64 -17.90 8.53 6.21
N ALA A 65 -18.55 9.32 7.07
CA ALA A 65 -19.99 9.59 6.98
C ALA A 65 -20.36 10.35 5.69
N ALA A 66 -19.47 11.19 5.19
CA ALA A 66 -19.63 11.90 3.92
C ALA A 66 -19.30 11.03 2.69
N GLY A 67 -18.81 9.80 2.88
CA GLY A 67 -18.39 8.90 1.81
C GLY A 67 -17.14 9.37 1.08
N GLU A 68 -16.33 10.24 1.67
CA GLU A 68 -15.14 10.85 1.05
C GLU A 68 -13.95 9.87 0.98
N LEU A 69 -14.06 8.70 1.62
CA LEU A 69 -13.05 7.65 1.60
C LEU A 69 -13.40 6.54 0.59
N ALA A 70 -12.41 6.13 -0.19
CA ALA A 70 -12.50 5.01 -1.14
C ALA A 70 -12.48 3.65 -0.42
N GLU A 71 -11.67 3.55 0.62
CA GLU A 71 -11.56 2.44 1.55
C GLU A 71 -11.16 2.99 2.91
N TRP A 72 -11.39 2.24 3.98
CA TRP A 72 -10.80 2.53 5.28
C TRP A 72 -10.68 1.27 6.13
N GLN A 73 -9.63 1.22 6.95
CA GLN A 73 -9.39 0.12 7.89
C GLN A 73 -8.95 0.63 9.26
N ALA A 74 -9.27 -0.14 10.29
CA ALA A 74 -8.78 0.08 11.65
C ALA A 74 -7.63 -0.89 11.95
N PHE A 75 -6.48 -0.35 12.33
CA PHE A 75 -5.26 -1.10 12.58
C PHE A 75 -4.52 -0.52 13.79
N TYR A 76 -4.20 -1.39 14.76
CA TYR A 76 -3.54 -1.01 16.03
C TYR A 76 -4.20 0.16 16.77
N GLY A 77 -5.54 0.20 16.79
CA GLY A 77 -6.28 1.28 17.45
C GLY A 77 -6.31 2.61 16.70
N HIS A 78 -5.73 2.67 15.49
CA HIS A 78 -5.79 3.82 14.61
C HIS A 78 -6.56 3.48 13.33
N GLN A 79 -7.11 4.49 12.69
CA GLN A 79 -7.81 4.35 11.42
C GLN A 79 -6.92 4.86 10.29
N TYR A 80 -7.07 4.26 9.12
CA TYR A 80 -6.38 4.61 7.89
C TYR A 80 -7.39 4.59 6.75
N GLY A 81 -7.27 5.51 5.80
CA GLY A 81 -8.18 5.50 4.65
C GLY A 81 -7.73 6.40 3.51
N SER A 82 -8.11 6.02 2.30
CA SER A 82 -7.71 6.69 1.07
C SER A 82 -8.78 7.64 0.57
N SER A 83 -8.41 8.87 0.19
CA SER A 83 -9.34 9.85 -0.38
C SER A 83 -9.92 9.35 -1.70
N ARG A 84 -11.25 9.22 -1.78
CA ARG A 84 -11.96 8.83 -3.01
C ARG A 84 -11.68 9.78 -4.16
N ASP A 85 -11.90 11.06 -3.92
CA ASP A 85 -11.77 12.11 -4.95
C ASP A 85 -10.34 12.17 -5.50
N ARG A 86 -9.34 11.96 -4.64
CA ARG A 86 -7.94 11.90 -5.07
C ARG A 86 -7.68 10.72 -6.01
N LEU A 87 -8.13 9.53 -5.65
CA LEU A 87 -7.95 8.33 -6.48
C LEU A 87 -8.67 8.50 -7.83
N GLU A 88 -9.94 8.88 -7.80
CA GLU A 88 -10.76 9.02 -9.01
C GLU A 88 -10.25 10.13 -9.92
N SER A 89 -9.83 11.27 -9.37
CA SER A 89 -9.23 12.33 -10.18
C SER A 89 -7.91 11.90 -10.82
N ALA A 90 -7.07 11.12 -10.13
CA ALA A 90 -5.80 10.66 -10.71
C ALA A 90 -6.05 9.66 -11.85
N MET A 91 -6.96 8.70 -11.63
CA MET A 91 -7.38 7.73 -12.66
C MET A 91 -7.92 8.45 -13.91
N ALA A 92 -8.83 9.41 -13.73
CA ALA A 92 -9.40 10.17 -14.85
C ALA A 92 -8.36 11.00 -15.63
N LYS A 93 -7.29 11.44 -14.96
CA LYS A 93 -6.19 12.22 -15.55
C LYS A 93 -5.10 11.37 -16.19
N GLY A 94 -5.18 10.04 -16.11
CA GLY A 94 -4.12 9.16 -16.60
C GLY A 94 -2.89 9.09 -15.69
N LEU A 95 -2.98 9.63 -14.47
CA LEU A 95 -1.91 9.65 -13.46
C LEU A 95 -1.95 8.36 -12.66
N ASP A 96 -0.83 7.62 -12.63
CA ASP A 96 -0.74 6.45 -11.76
C ASP A 96 -0.53 6.84 -10.31
N LEU A 97 -1.02 6.00 -9.42
CA LEU A 97 -0.85 6.10 -7.99
C LEU A 97 -0.21 4.82 -7.44
N ILE A 98 0.63 4.96 -6.43
CA ILE A 98 1.25 3.81 -5.75
C ILE A 98 1.20 4.00 -4.23
N GLY A 99 0.81 2.96 -3.50
CA GLY A 99 0.72 3.04 -2.04
C GLY A 99 0.94 1.70 -1.33
N ALA A 100 1.15 1.75 -0.03
CA ALA A 100 1.27 0.58 0.83
C ALA A 100 -0.04 0.31 1.56
N TYR A 101 -0.55 -0.91 1.45
CA TYR A 101 -1.84 -1.32 2.00
C TYR A 101 -1.73 -2.65 2.74
N ASP A 102 -2.71 -2.89 3.63
CA ASP A 102 -2.94 -4.23 4.17
C ASP A 102 -3.81 -5.07 3.20
N VAL A 103 -3.98 -6.34 3.55
CA VAL A 103 -4.77 -7.28 2.75
C VAL A 103 -6.21 -6.79 2.57
N LEU A 104 -6.86 -6.32 3.63
CA LEU A 104 -8.29 -5.97 3.59
C LEU A 104 -8.55 -4.71 2.76
N GLY A 105 -7.78 -3.64 2.98
CA GLY A 105 -7.85 -2.42 2.19
C GLY A 105 -7.55 -2.68 0.71
N SER A 106 -6.62 -3.60 0.42
CA SER A 106 -6.34 -3.99 -0.98
C SER A 106 -7.51 -4.71 -1.65
N VAL A 107 -8.21 -5.60 -0.93
CA VAL A 107 -9.39 -6.31 -1.44
C VAL A 107 -10.54 -5.33 -1.68
N GLU A 108 -10.73 -4.36 -0.79
CA GLU A 108 -11.77 -3.33 -0.92
C GLU A 108 -11.53 -2.45 -2.16
N LEU A 109 -10.31 -1.91 -2.33
CA LEU A 109 -9.98 -1.12 -3.53
C LEU A 109 -10.04 -1.93 -4.81
N THR A 110 -9.57 -3.18 -4.80
CA THR A 110 -9.65 -4.07 -5.98
C THR A 110 -11.11 -4.30 -6.38
N SER A 111 -11.98 -4.53 -5.40
CA SER A 111 -13.41 -4.73 -5.64
C SER A 111 -14.10 -3.47 -6.15
N ARG A 112 -13.68 -2.30 -5.66
CA ARG A 112 -14.25 -1.00 -6.03
C ARG A 112 -13.77 -0.49 -7.41
N TYR A 113 -12.51 -0.76 -7.75
CA TYR A 113 -11.86 -0.29 -8.98
C TYR A 113 -11.15 -1.43 -9.74
N PRO A 114 -11.88 -2.48 -10.15
CA PRO A 114 -11.30 -3.74 -10.65
C PRO A 114 -10.45 -3.59 -11.90
N ARG A 115 -10.66 -2.53 -12.70
CA ARG A 115 -9.88 -2.24 -13.91
C ARG A 115 -8.67 -1.34 -13.68
N HIS A 116 -8.58 -0.69 -12.52
CA HIS A 116 -7.51 0.27 -12.24
C HIS A 116 -6.49 -0.24 -11.23
N VAL A 117 -6.86 -1.22 -10.41
CA VAL A 117 -6.00 -1.73 -9.36
C VAL A 117 -5.05 -2.80 -9.88
N VAL A 118 -3.78 -2.68 -9.48
CA VAL A 118 -2.74 -3.69 -9.66
C VAL A 118 -2.18 -4.02 -8.29
N THR A 119 -2.30 -5.28 -7.87
CA THR A 119 -1.81 -5.73 -6.57
C THR A 119 -0.44 -6.38 -6.69
N VAL A 120 0.49 -5.96 -5.83
CA VAL A 120 1.86 -6.47 -5.79
C VAL A 120 2.21 -6.82 -4.35
N PHE A 121 2.44 -8.10 -4.07
CA PHE A 121 2.87 -8.55 -2.74
C PHE A 121 4.39 -8.49 -2.60
N ILE A 122 4.87 -7.79 -1.58
CA ILE A 122 6.30 -7.66 -1.29
C ILE A 122 6.71 -8.76 -0.31
N LEU A 123 7.48 -9.71 -0.80
CA LEU A 123 8.03 -10.82 -0.03
C LEU A 123 9.32 -10.37 0.67
N PRO A 124 9.52 -10.77 1.95
CA PRO A 124 10.83 -10.65 2.57
C PRO A 124 11.81 -11.71 2.00
N PRO A 125 13.13 -11.55 2.23
CA PRO A 125 14.14 -12.57 1.92
C PRO A 125 13.83 -13.93 2.56
N SER A 126 13.33 -13.87 3.80
CA SER A 126 12.85 -15.02 4.56
C SER A 126 11.91 -14.55 5.66
N VAL A 127 11.10 -15.47 6.19
CA VAL A 127 10.22 -15.21 7.33
C VAL A 127 11.05 -14.87 8.58
N GLU A 128 12.19 -15.54 8.77
CA GLU A 128 13.12 -15.30 9.88
C GLU A 128 13.70 -13.89 9.84
N GLU A 129 14.09 -13.42 8.66
CA GLU A 129 14.61 -12.05 8.48
C GLU A 129 13.54 -11.01 8.79
N LEU A 130 12.32 -11.23 8.31
CA LEU A 130 11.20 -10.35 8.59
C LEU A 130 10.88 -10.30 10.09
N ARG A 131 10.87 -11.45 10.77
CA ARG A 131 10.69 -11.54 12.22
C ARG A 131 11.77 -10.75 12.95
N ARG A 132 13.04 -10.90 12.58
CA ARG A 132 14.16 -10.13 13.16
C ARG A 132 13.93 -8.63 13.02
N ARG A 133 13.61 -8.14 11.81
CA ARG A 133 13.34 -6.71 11.56
C ARG A 133 12.18 -6.16 12.37
N LEU A 134 11.13 -6.96 12.58
CA LEU A 134 10.00 -6.58 13.42
C LEU A 134 10.40 -6.45 14.89
N ILE A 135 11.17 -7.40 15.41
CA ILE A 135 11.68 -7.38 16.79
C ILE A 135 12.60 -6.19 16.99
N ASP A 136 13.54 -5.94 16.07
CA ASP A 136 14.47 -4.80 16.17
C ASP A 136 13.75 -3.45 16.19
N ARG A 137 12.63 -3.34 15.47
CA ARG A 137 11.89 -2.08 15.33
C ARG A 137 10.86 -1.84 16.44
N TYR A 138 10.16 -2.88 16.88
CA TYR A 138 9.00 -2.75 17.77
C TYR A 138 9.20 -3.43 19.13
N GLY A 139 10.24 -4.27 19.29
CA GLY A 139 10.48 -5.09 20.47
C GLY A 139 9.56 -6.31 20.54
N GLU A 140 10.10 -7.50 20.85
CA GLU A 140 9.33 -8.75 20.88
C GLU A 140 8.25 -8.78 21.99
N GLU A 141 8.53 -8.14 23.13
CA GLU A 141 7.65 -8.18 24.31
C GLU A 141 6.60 -7.06 24.32
N THR A 142 6.66 -6.11 23.38
CA THR A 142 5.68 -5.03 23.30
C THR A 142 4.38 -5.51 22.67
N GLU A 143 3.25 -4.89 23.04
CA GLU A 143 1.96 -5.23 22.44
C GLU A 143 1.97 -5.05 20.91
N GLU A 144 2.58 -3.96 20.41
CA GLU A 144 2.70 -3.72 18.96
C GLU A 144 3.55 -4.81 18.28
N GLY A 145 4.67 -5.20 18.88
CA GLY A 145 5.52 -6.27 18.37
C GLY A 145 4.82 -7.62 18.32
N ARG A 146 4.15 -8.03 19.40
CA ARG A 146 3.42 -9.30 19.48
C ARG A 146 2.31 -9.37 18.45
N VAL A 147 1.50 -8.33 18.29
CA VAL A 147 0.41 -8.33 17.30
C VAL A 147 0.97 -8.38 15.88
N ARG A 148 2.08 -7.68 15.58
CA ARG A 148 2.75 -7.75 14.26
C ARG A 148 3.29 -9.15 13.96
N LEU A 149 3.98 -9.77 14.92
CA LEU A 149 4.51 -11.12 14.77
C LEU A 149 3.41 -12.16 14.57
N ASN A 150 2.31 -12.06 15.33
CA ASN A 150 1.17 -12.99 15.20
C ASN A 150 0.44 -12.86 13.86
N ARG A 151 0.45 -11.67 13.23
CA ARG A 151 -0.18 -11.46 11.91
C ARG A 151 0.70 -11.90 10.75
N LEU A 152 2.00 -12.09 10.97
CA LEU A 152 2.96 -12.40 9.92
C LEU A 152 2.56 -13.66 9.14
N GLU A 153 2.25 -14.76 9.82
CA GLU A 153 1.86 -16.01 9.17
C GLU A 153 0.58 -15.84 8.35
N MET A 154 -0.41 -15.14 8.90
CA MET A 154 -1.67 -14.85 8.21
C MET A 154 -1.44 -13.96 6.99
N GLU A 155 -0.64 -12.90 7.08
CA GLU A 155 -0.37 -12.04 5.93
C GLU A 155 0.42 -12.77 4.83
N MET A 156 1.38 -13.61 5.22
CA MET A 156 2.15 -14.43 4.29
C MET A 156 1.29 -15.51 3.61
N SER A 157 0.26 -16.04 4.28
CA SER A 157 -0.65 -17.03 3.67
C SER A 157 -1.51 -16.46 2.54
N HIS A 158 -1.60 -15.12 2.42
CA HIS A 158 -2.33 -14.45 1.35
C HIS A 158 -1.44 -14.10 0.15
N ALA A 159 -0.13 -14.37 0.19
CA ALA A 159 0.81 -13.95 -0.86
C ALA A 159 0.37 -14.39 -2.27
N ASP A 160 -0.16 -15.60 -2.40
CA ASP A 160 -0.62 -16.18 -3.68
C ASP A 160 -1.93 -15.58 -4.20
N SER A 161 -2.59 -14.70 -3.43
CA SER A 161 -3.86 -14.06 -3.81
C SER A 161 -3.68 -12.76 -4.60
N PHE A 162 -2.44 -12.33 -4.82
CA PHE A 162 -2.12 -11.06 -5.47
C PHE A 162 -1.55 -11.26 -6.88
N LYS A 163 -1.73 -10.25 -7.75
CA LYS A 163 -1.39 -10.35 -9.17
C LYS A 163 0.10 -10.55 -9.43
N TYR A 164 0.94 -9.90 -8.61
CA TYR A 164 2.39 -9.98 -8.70
C TYR A 164 2.99 -10.20 -7.31
N HIS A 165 4.21 -10.73 -7.32
CA HIS A 165 5.11 -10.77 -6.17
C HIS A 165 6.43 -10.08 -6.52
N VAL A 166 7.05 -9.42 -5.54
CA VAL A 166 8.40 -8.85 -5.63
C VAL A 166 9.16 -9.27 -4.37
N CYS A 167 10.31 -9.92 -4.54
CA CYS A 167 11.16 -10.30 -3.41
C CYS A 167 12.10 -9.14 -3.05
N ASN A 168 12.12 -8.73 -1.79
CA ASN A 168 13.01 -7.66 -1.32
C ASN A 168 14.25 -8.22 -0.61
N GLU A 169 15.06 -8.95 -1.36
CA GLU A 169 16.42 -9.39 -1.00
C GLU A 169 17.44 -8.29 -1.20
N ASP A 170 17.43 -7.70 -2.40
CA ASP A 170 18.15 -6.48 -2.74
C ASP A 170 17.13 -5.38 -3.07
N LEU A 171 17.31 -4.21 -2.46
CA LEU A 171 16.36 -3.10 -2.62
C LEU A 171 16.34 -2.57 -4.05
N GLU A 172 17.50 -2.52 -4.72
CA GLU A 172 17.60 -1.98 -6.07
C GLU A 172 16.94 -2.91 -7.08
N GLU A 173 17.17 -4.22 -6.95
CA GLU A 173 16.48 -5.23 -7.76
C GLU A 173 14.97 -5.18 -7.56
N ALA A 174 14.50 -5.08 -6.30
CA ALA A 174 13.07 -4.98 -6.00
C ALA A 174 12.42 -3.72 -6.59
N ILE A 175 13.14 -2.59 -6.64
CA ILE A 175 12.65 -1.37 -7.30
C ILE A 175 12.56 -1.57 -8.82
N GLU A 176 13.58 -2.17 -9.45
CA GLU A 176 13.57 -2.42 -10.89
C GLU A 176 12.47 -3.42 -11.30
N ASP A 177 12.22 -4.45 -10.50
CA ASP A 177 11.09 -5.37 -10.68
C ASP A 177 9.75 -4.63 -10.62
N MET A 178 9.56 -3.77 -9.60
CA MET A 178 8.35 -2.97 -9.47
C MET A 178 8.17 -2.00 -10.64
N ILE A 179 9.25 -1.39 -11.12
CA ILE A 179 9.24 -0.55 -12.33
C ILE A 179 8.85 -1.37 -13.56
N GLY A 180 9.37 -2.60 -13.68
CA GLY A 180 9.02 -3.55 -14.74
C GLY A 180 7.52 -3.84 -14.77
N ILE A 181 6.93 -4.13 -13.59
CA ILE A 181 5.48 -4.34 -13.43
C ILE A 181 4.71 -3.10 -13.88
N VAL A 182 5.08 -1.91 -13.41
CA VAL A 182 4.40 -0.65 -13.79
C VAL A 182 4.42 -0.43 -15.30
N ARG A 183 5.57 -0.68 -15.95
CA ARG A 183 5.72 -0.52 -17.41
C ARG A 183 4.91 -1.56 -18.19
N ALA A 184 4.89 -2.80 -17.74
CA ALA A 184 4.10 -3.86 -18.36
C ALA A 184 2.60 -3.53 -18.30
N GLU A 185 2.12 -3.12 -17.13
CA GLU A 185 0.73 -2.72 -16.90
C GLU A 185 0.32 -1.50 -17.73
N ARG A 186 1.22 -0.52 -17.91
CA ARG A 186 1.01 0.64 -18.80
C ARG A 186 0.85 0.25 -20.26
N SER A 187 1.40 -0.90 -20.67
CA SER A 187 1.48 -1.33 -22.08
C SER A 187 0.35 -2.27 -22.50
N LEU A 188 -0.56 -2.63 -21.59
CA LEU A 188 -1.74 -3.44 -21.91
C LEU A 188 -2.69 -2.66 -22.83
N VAL A 189 -3.11 -3.29 -23.93
CA VAL A 189 -4.08 -2.72 -24.87
C VAL A 189 -5.49 -2.73 -24.28
N GLU A 190 -5.82 -3.81 -23.57
CA GLU A 190 -7.08 -3.99 -22.86
C GLU A 190 -6.77 -4.64 -21.52
N ARG A 191 -7.46 -4.18 -20.46
CA ARG A 191 -7.32 -4.76 -19.13
C ARG A 191 -8.40 -5.82 -18.92
N PRO A 192 -8.02 -7.08 -18.64
CA PRO A 192 -9.01 -8.06 -18.25
C PRO A 192 -9.66 -7.63 -16.93
N ASP A 193 -10.95 -7.91 -16.78
CA ASP A 193 -11.61 -7.76 -15.49
C ASP A 193 -10.93 -8.70 -14.48
N ALA A 194 -10.68 -8.21 -13.26
CA ALA A 194 -10.05 -8.99 -12.17
C ALA A 194 -10.89 -10.20 -11.69
N SER A 195 -11.99 -10.51 -12.40
CA SER A 195 -13.02 -11.50 -12.07
C SER A 195 -12.93 -12.79 -12.89
N THR A 196 -11.87 -12.98 -13.69
CA THR A 196 -11.69 -14.16 -14.56
C THR A 196 -10.40 -14.90 -14.26
#